data_AF-A0A6G3T055-F1
#
_entry.id   AF-A0A6G3T055-F1
#
_cell.length_a   1.000
_cell.length_b   1.000
_cell.length_c   1.000
_cell.angle_alpha   90.00
_cell.angle_beta   90.00
_cell.angle_gamma   90.00
#
_symmetry.space_group_name_H-M   'P 1'
#
loop_
_entity.id
_entity.type
_entity.pdbx_description
1 polymer ?
#
loop_
_entity_poly.entity_id
_entity_poly.type
_entity_poly.pdbx_seq_one_letter_code
_entity_poly.pdbx_strand_id
1 'polypeptide(L)' 'WAASAAVTAAYAPREAAPVPASASVAPDAGELFARAAAHGDDHTIKFTDTALDVGDALAFFAARRAIELNPPVF' A
#
# COMPACT_ATOMS: atom_id res chain seq x y z
N TRP A 1 14.15 -15.89 1.38
CA TRP A 1 14.87 -14.63 1.62
C TRP A 1 15.90 -14.30 0.54
N ALA A 2 16.98 -15.06 0.36
CA ALA A 2 18.01 -14.72 -0.63
C ALA A 2 17.47 -14.57 -2.07
N ALA A 3 16.62 -15.49 -2.53
CA ALA A 3 15.98 -15.39 -3.84
C ALA A 3 15.14 -14.11 -3.99
N SER A 4 14.23 -13.85 -3.03
CA SER A 4 13.40 -12.64 -3.03
C SER A 4 14.24 -11.36 -2.99
N ALA A 5 15.27 -11.31 -2.14
CA ALA A 5 16.17 -10.17 -2.05
C ALA A 5 16.96 -9.94 -3.35
N ALA A 6 17.41 -11.01 -4.01
CA ALA A 6 18.09 -10.92 -5.30
C ALA A 6 17.17 -10.37 -6.41
N VAL A 7 15.92 -10.83 -6.47
CA VAL A 7 14.93 -10.30 -7.43
C VAL A 7 14.63 -8.82 -7.12
N THR A 8 14.38 -8.47 -5.86
CA THR A 8 14.16 -7.07 -5.49
C THR A 8 15.37 -6.20 -5.83
N ALA A 9 16.59 -6.64 -5.53
CA ALA A 9 17.80 -5.86 -5.84
C ALA A 9 18.04 -5.72 -7.35
N ALA A 10 17.73 -6.75 -8.14
CA ALA A 10 17.92 -6.73 -9.59
C ALA A 10 16.90 -5.84 -10.32
N TYR A 11 15.66 -5.74 -9.79
CA TYR A 11 14.55 -5.06 -10.46
C TYR A 11 14.04 -3.81 -9.73
N ALA A 12 14.59 -3.46 -8.56
CA ALA A 12 14.20 -2.25 -7.87
C ALA A 12 14.48 -1.01 -8.74
N PRO A 13 13.58 -0.02 -8.72
CA PRO A 13 13.86 1.24 -9.38
C PRO A 13 15.10 1.89 -8.76
N ARG A 14 15.87 2.61 -9.58
CA ARG A 14 17.08 3.31 -9.13
C ARG A 14 16.79 4.33 -8.03
N GLU A 15 15.61 4.94 -8.08
CA GLU A 15 15.14 5.92 -7.11
C GLU A 15 13.74 5.53 -6.64
N ALA A 16 13.46 5.76 -5.35
CA ALA A 16 12.13 5.56 -4.80
C ALA A 16 11.13 6.57 -5.41
N ALA A 17 9.87 6.16 -5.51
CA ALA A 17 8.81 7.08 -5.89
C ALA A 17 8.72 8.23 -4.86
N PRO A 18 8.53 9.49 -5.30
CA PRO A 18 8.38 10.61 -4.38
C PRO A 18 7.17 10.39 -3.47
N VAL A 19 7.39 10.52 -2.16
CA VAL A 19 6.33 10.49 -1.16
C VAL A 19 5.96 11.94 -0.84
N PRO A 20 4.71 12.37 -1.09
CA PRO A 20 4.29 13.74 -0.80
C PRO A 20 4.30 13.96 0.72
N ALA A 21 4.55 15.19 1.16
CA ALA A 21 4.57 15.55 2.58
C ALA A 21 3.24 15.23 3.30
N SER A 22 2.12 15.22 2.57
CA SER A 22 0.80 14.81 3.07
C SER A 22 0.73 13.34 3.50
N ALA A 23 1.66 12.49 3.08
CA ALA A 23 1.76 11.10 3.50
C ALA A 23 2.19 10.92 4.96
N SER A 24 2.63 11.99 5.63
CA SER A 24 2.99 11.95 7.07
C SER A 24 1.77 11.91 7.99
N VAL A 25 0.58 12.18 7.47
CA VAL A 25 -0.68 12.09 8.22
C VAL A 25 -1.31 10.74 7.94
N ALA A 26 -1.27 9.85 8.93
CA ALA A 26 -1.94 8.56 8.83
C ALA A 26 -3.47 8.78 8.79
N PRO A 27 -4.18 8.28 7.76
CA PRO A 27 -5.64 8.26 7.77
C PRO A 27 -6.16 7.38 8.92
N ASP A 28 -7.45 7.51 9.22
CA ASP A 28 -8.12 6.58 10.13
C ASP A 28 -8.04 5.16 9.57
N ALA A 29 -7.57 4.21 10.40
CA ALA A 29 -7.37 2.82 10.00
C ALA A 29 -8.68 2.15 9.58
N GLY A 30 -9.78 2.45 10.28
CA GLY A 30 -11.10 1.90 9.98
C GLY A 30 -11.65 2.40 8.65
N GLU A 31 -11.54 3.71 8.39
CA GLU A 31 -11.92 4.31 7.11
C GLU A 31 -11.09 3.74 5.95
N LEU A 32 -9.78 3.57 6.16
CA LEU A 32 -8.89 3.01 5.13
C LEU A 32 -9.28 1.57 4.78
N PHE A 33 -9.55 0.73 5.77
CA PHE A 33 -10.00 -0.65 5.53
C PHE A 33 -11.37 -0.71 4.87
N ALA A 34 -12.31 0.14 5.30
CA ALA A 34 -13.64 0.22 4.70
C ALA A 34 -13.57 0.61 3.22
N ARG A 35 -12.67 1.54 2.84
CA ARG A 35 -12.42 1.90 1.44
C ARG A 35 -11.85 0.73 0.64
N ALA A 36 -10.90 -0.02 1.18
CA ALA A 36 -10.36 -1.20 0.52
C ALA A 36 -11.43 -2.29 0.33
N ALA A 37 -12.25 -2.54 1.35
CA ALA A 37 -13.36 -3.49 1.27
C ALA A 37 -14.41 -3.07 0.22
N ALA A 38 -14.73 -1.78 0.13
CA ALA A 38 -15.64 -1.25 -0.89
C ALA A 38 -15.06 -1.32 -2.32
N HIS A 39 -13.73 -1.22 -2.47
CA HIS A 39 -13.05 -1.36 -3.76
C HIS A 39 -13.15 -2.80 -4.31
N GLY A 40 -13.17 -3.79 -3.42
CA GLY A 40 -13.50 -5.18 -3.75
C GLY A 40 -12.37 -5.99 -4.39
N ASP A 41 -11.25 -5.37 -4.78
CA ASP A 41 -10.08 -6.11 -5.26
C ASP A 41 -9.33 -6.81 -4.12
N ASP A 42 -9.19 -8.12 -4.24
CA ASP A 42 -8.52 -8.99 -3.26
C ASP A 42 -7.10 -8.51 -2.91
N HIS A 43 -6.33 -8.02 -3.90
CA HIS A 43 -4.95 -7.59 -3.67
C HIS A 43 -4.91 -6.28 -2.89
N THR A 44 -5.80 -5.35 -3.20
CA THR A 44 -5.98 -4.08 -2.49
C THR A 44 -6.38 -4.33 -1.04
N ILE A 45 -7.31 -5.25 -0.79
CA ILE A 45 -7.76 -5.60 0.56
C ILE A 45 -6.61 -6.21 1.36
N LYS A 46 -5.93 -7.24 0.83
CA LYS A 46 -4.81 -7.92 1.50
C LYS A 46 -3.64 -6.98 1.77
N PHE A 47 -3.33 -6.11 0.81
CA PHE A 47 -2.26 -5.13 0.99
C PHE A 47 -2.62 -4.08 2.05
N THR A 48 -3.88 -3.66 2.10
CA THR A 48 -4.36 -2.74 3.15
C THR A 48 -4.27 -3.39 4.52
N ASP A 49 -4.72 -4.63 4.67
CA ASP A 49 -4.57 -5.43 5.91
C ASP A 49 -3.10 -5.48 6.39
N THR A 50 -2.18 -5.79 5.48
CA THR A 50 -0.74 -5.81 5.78
C THR A 50 -0.23 -4.43 6.19
N ALA A 51 -0.70 -3.35 5.56
CA ALA A 51 -0.29 -1.99 5.91
C ALA A 51 -0.80 -1.56 7.30
N LEU A 52 -2.00 -2.02 7.69
CA LEU A 52 -2.54 -1.80 9.02
C LEU A 52 -1.70 -2.49 10.10
N ASP A 53 -1.23 -3.71 9.83
CA ASP A 53 -0.31 -4.44 10.71
C ASP A 53 1.05 -3.73 10.87
N VAL A 54 1.53 -3.04 9.84
CA VAL A 54 2.76 -2.22 9.92
C VAL A 54 2.51 -0.94 10.72
N GLY A 55 1.37 -0.28 10.53
CA GLY A 55 0.87 0.78 11.41
C GLY A 55 1.47 2.18 11.22
N ASP A 56 2.43 2.38 10.32
CA ASP A 56 3.03 3.69 10.08
C ASP A 56 2.36 4.49 8.95
N ALA A 57 2.62 5.79 8.92
CA ALA A 57 1.99 6.70 7.96
C ALA A 57 2.37 6.37 6.50
N LEU A 58 3.58 5.84 6.27
CA LEU A 58 4.02 5.46 4.93
C LEU A 58 3.30 4.20 4.44
N ALA A 59 3.08 3.23 5.32
CA ALA A 59 2.31 2.03 5.04
C ALA A 59 0.85 2.40 4.69
N PHE A 60 0.25 3.30 5.46
CA PHE A 60 -1.12 3.74 5.19
C PHE A 60 -1.21 4.53 3.88
N PHE A 61 -0.21 5.36 3.58
CA PHE A 61 -0.10 6.02 2.28
C PHE A 61 0.02 5.02 1.13
N ALA A 62 0.84 3.98 1.30
CA ALA A 62 1.01 2.93 0.30
C ALA A 62 -0.31 2.19 0.04
N ALA A 63 -1.07 1.85 1.09
CA ALA A 63 -2.37 1.21 0.96
C ALA A 63 -3.37 2.10 0.22
N ARG A 64 -3.45 3.39 0.57
CA ARG A 64 -4.26 4.37 -0.17
C ARG A 64 -3.85 4.45 -1.64
N ARG A 65 -2.54 4.40 -1.92
CA ARG A 65 -2.02 4.41 -3.30
C ARG A 65 -2.37 3.13 -4.07
N ALA A 66 -2.41 1.98 -3.41
CA ALA A 66 -2.85 0.72 -4.02
C ALA A 66 -4.33 0.78 -4.45
N ILE A 67 -5.22 1.34 -3.61
CA ILE A 67 -6.64 1.58 -3.94
C ILE A 67 -6.79 2.44 -5.21
N GLU A 68 -5.92 3.44 -5.40
CA GLU A 68 -5.94 4.31 -6.59
C GLU A 68 -5.37 3.64 -7.86
N LEU A 69 -4.42 2.73 -7.71
CA LEU A 69 -3.69 2.12 -8.83
C LEU A 69 -4.39 0.87 -9.37
N ASN A 70 -5.07 0.13 -8.51
CA ASN A 70 -5.73 -1.11 -8.89
C ASN A 70 -7.15 -0.82 -9.43
N PRO A 71 -7.59 -1.53 -10.48
CA PRO A 71 -8.96 -1.43 -10.94
C PRO A 71 -9.93 -2.00 -9.88
N PRO A 72 -11.03 -1.29 -9.57
CA PRO A 72 -12.05 -1.82 -8.66
C PRO A 72 -12.82 -2.97 -9.31
N VAL A 73 -13.37 -3.84 -8.47
CA VAL A 73 -14.18 -4.98 -8.92
C VAL A 73 -15.64 -4.57 -9.16
N PHE A 74 -16.12 -3.51 -8.52
CA PHE A 74 -17.51 -3.03 -8.57
C PHE A 74 -17.60 -1.56 -8.98
#